data_AF-A0A4V2AR45-F1
#
_entry.id   AF-A0A4V2AR45-F1
#
_cell.length_a   1.000
_cell.length_b   1.000
_cell.length_c   1.000
_cell.angle_alpha   90.00
_cell.angle_beta   90.00
_cell.angle_gamma   90.00
#
_symmetry.space_group_name_H-M   'P 1'
#
loop_
_entity.id
_entity.type
_entity.pdbx_description
1 polymer ?
#
loop_
_entity_poly.entity_id
_entity_poly.type
_entity_poly.pdbx_seq_one_letter_code
_entity_poly.pdbx_strand_id
1 'polypeptide(L)'
;EKNSLWNFIYALTGANAFDLNESIWHLQEFPLDMIEWSVMNSHRKDLDFVPENFREQTTTSVLPPDERPELKHNRNLFKLDRPGGNGMSELSAGDSFLLPYWMGRYLGVISAPVK
;
A
#
# COMPACT_ATOMS: atom_id res chain seq x y z
N GLU A 1 -6.11 4.41 -7.84
CA GLU A 1 -5.95 4.39 -6.37
C GLU A 1 -4.49 4.17 -5.99
N LYS A 2 -4.05 4.50 -4.77
CA LYS A 2 -2.72 4.14 -4.23
C LYS A 2 -2.65 2.66 -3.80
N ASN A 3 -3.08 1.75 -4.67
CA ASN A 3 -3.10 0.31 -4.43
C ASN A 3 -2.99 -0.45 -5.76
N SER A 4 -1.93 -1.26 -5.90
CA SER A 4 -1.66 -1.98 -7.15
C SER A 4 -2.69 -3.07 -7.46
N LEU A 5 -3.23 -3.76 -6.46
CA LEU A 5 -4.21 -4.84 -6.69
C LEU A 5 -5.47 -4.30 -7.34
N TRP A 6 -6.07 -3.26 -6.77
CA TRP A 6 -7.33 -2.71 -7.26
C TRP A 6 -7.18 -2.10 -8.66
N ASN A 7 -6.09 -1.37 -8.90
CA ASN A 7 -5.82 -0.82 -10.23
C ASN A 7 -5.62 -1.90 -11.28
N PHE A 8 -4.90 -2.99 -10.97
CA PHE A 8 -4.69 -4.08 -11.93
C PHE A 8 -5.91 -4.97 -12.13
N ILE A 9 -6.76 -5.16 -11.09
CA ILE A 9 -8.09 -5.78 -11.26
C ILE A 9 -8.93 -4.93 -12.22
N TYR A 10 -8.91 -3.61 -12.06
CA TYR A 10 -9.61 -2.72 -12.97
C TYR A 10 -9.06 -2.80 -14.40
N ALA A 11 -7.74 -2.78 -14.58
CA ALA A 11 -7.11 -2.96 -15.89
C ALA A 11 -7.46 -4.31 -16.54
N LEU A 12 -7.60 -5.39 -15.75
CA LEU A 12 -8.01 -6.72 -16.23
C LEU A 12 -9.39 -6.72 -16.90
N THR A 13 -10.26 -5.76 -16.57
CA THR A 13 -11.58 -5.60 -17.23
C THR A 13 -11.48 -5.04 -18.66
N GLY A 14 -10.28 -4.67 -19.13
CA GLY A 14 -10.04 -4.02 -20.41
C GLY A 14 -9.96 -2.48 -20.31
N ALA A 15 -9.93 -1.92 -19.10
CA ALA A 15 -9.80 -0.49 -18.89
C ALA A 15 -8.38 -0.01 -19.23
N ASN A 16 -8.27 1.00 -20.10
CA ASN A 16 -6.98 1.59 -20.49
C ASN A 16 -6.56 2.77 -19.61
N ALA A 17 -7.51 3.40 -18.90
CA ALA A 17 -7.26 4.55 -18.04
C ALA A 17 -7.33 4.13 -16.58
N PHE A 18 -6.17 3.85 -15.98
CA PHE A 18 -6.04 3.47 -14.57
C PHE A 18 -4.75 4.06 -14.00
N ASP A 19 -4.63 4.07 -12.68
CA ASP A 19 -3.49 4.71 -11.99
C ASP A 19 -2.24 3.81 -11.99
N LEU A 20 -1.62 3.66 -13.16
CA LEU A 20 -0.41 2.83 -13.33
C LEU A 20 0.74 3.33 -12.47
N ASN A 21 1.00 4.64 -12.45
CA ASN A 21 2.10 5.23 -11.67
C ASN A 21 1.91 4.97 -10.16
N GLU A 22 0.69 5.12 -9.65
CA GLU A 22 0.38 4.83 -8.24
C GLU A 22 0.51 3.33 -7.92
N SER A 23 0.24 2.46 -8.91
CA SER A 23 0.44 1.02 -8.78
C SER A 23 1.92 0.66 -8.71
N ILE A 24 2.75 1.31 -9.53
CA ILE A 24 4.21 1.13 -9.54
C ILE A 24 4.80 1.65 -8.23
N TRP A 25 4.41 2.85 -7.80
CA TRP A 25 4.79 3.43 -6.51
C TRP A 25 4.44 2.48 -5.36
N HIS A 26 3.21 1.96 -5.32
CA HIS A 26 2.78 1.01 -4.29
C HIS A 26 3.63 -0.28 -4.25
N LEU A 27 4.07 -0.79 -5.41
CA LEU A 27 4.95 -1.96 -5.47
C LEU A 27 6.40 -1.62 -5.09
N GLN A 28 6.91 -0.47 -5.48
CA GLN A 28 8.29 -0.05 -5.18
C GLN A 28 8.50 0.21 -3.69
N GLU A 29 7.53 0.85 -3.05
CA GLU A 29 7.55 1.19 -1.63
C GLU A 29 6.99 0.06 -0.76
N PHE A 30 6.68 -1.11 -1.32
CA PHE A 30 6.15 -2.22 -0.53
C PHE A 30 7.24 -2.74 0.43
N PRO A 31 6.94 -2.93 1.73
CA PRO A 31 7.96 -3.32 2.69
C PRO A 31 8.55 -4.69 2.36
N LEU A 32 9.88 -4.82 2.48
CA LEU A 32 10.58 -6.10 2.27
C LEU A 32 10.26 -7.14 3.34
N ASP A 33 9.93 -6.68 4.54
CA ASP A 33 9.62 -7.48 5.71
C ASP A 33 8.15 -7.26 6.10
N MET A 34 7.46 -8.37 6.38
CA MET A 34 6.06 -8.39 6.78
C MET A 34 5.88 -8.54 8.30
N ILE A 35 6.98 -8.56 9.06
CA ILE A 35 6.96 -8.59 10.52
C ILE A 35 6.24 -7.35 11.05
N GLU A 36 5.33 -7.60 11.99
CA GLU A 36 4.57 -6.54 12.64
C GLU A 36 5.39 -5.87 13.75
N TRP A 37 5.98 -4.74 13.39
CA TRP A 37 6.60 -3.82 14.33
C TRP A 37 5.59 -2.80 14.87
N SER A 38 5.91 -2.24 16.04
CA SER A 38 5.19 -1.08 16.55
C SER A 38 5.54 0.13 15.68
N VAL A 39 4.53 0.72 15.03
CA VAL A 39 4.71 1.88 14.13
C VAL A 39 3.94 3.07 14.68
N MET A 40 4.59 4.24 14.75
CA MET A 40 4.00 5.48 15.24
C MET A 40 4.33 6.60 14.26
N ASN A 41 3.32 7.19 13.63
CA ASN A 41 3.48 8.28 12.65
C ASN A 41 2.67 9.53 13.02
N SER A 42 1.72 9.45 13.96
CA SER A 42 0.90 10.60 14.38
C SER A 42 1.68 11.79 14.93
N HIS A 43 2.93 11.58 15.37
CA HIS A 43 3.81 12.63 15.88
C HIS A 43 4.61 13.36 14.79
N ARG A 44 4.52 12.91 13.53
CA ARG A 44 5.20 13.52 12.39
C ARG A 44 4.65 14.92 12.13
N LYS A 45 5.56 15.88 11.96
CA LYS A 45 5.24 17.31 11.77
C LYS A 45 5.11 17.70 10.29
N ASP A 46 5.55 16.82 9.40
CA ASP A 46 5.48 16.96 7.95
C ASP A 46 4.13 16.53 7.36
N LEU A 47 3.20 16.03 8.20
CA LEU A 47 1.89 15.57 7.76
C LEU A 47 0.85 16.69 7.87
N ASP A 48 0.10 16.88 6.80
CA ASP A 48 -1.10 17.72 6.80
C ASP A 48 -2.32 16.89 7.23
N PHE A 49 -2.86 17.20 8.41
CA PHE A 49 -4.01 16.51 8.97
C PHE A 49 -5.33 17.10 8.46
N VAL A 50 -6.33 16.24 8.27
CA VAL A 50 -7.68 16.64 7.85
C VAL A 50 -8.71 16.44 8.97
N PRO A 51 -9.83 17.18 8.96
CA PRO A 51 -10.92 16.95 9.91
C PRO A 51 -11.54 15.56 9.78
N GLU A 52 -12.21 15.13 10.86
CA GLU A 52 -12.95 13.87 10.90
C GLU A 52 -13.96 13.76 9.74
N ASN A 53 -14.01 12.59 9.12
CA ASN A 53 -14.81 12.34 7.93
C ASN A 53 -15.24 10.87 7.88
N PHE A 54 -16.23 10.58 7.04
CA PHE A 54 -16.81 9.23 6.94
C PHE A 54 -15.82 8.15 6.45
N ARG A 55 -14.70 8.55 5.82
CA ARG A 55 -13.66 7.64 5.33
C ARG A 55 -12.59 7.33 6.38
N GLU A 56 -12.68 7.94 7.56
CA GLU A 56 -11.63 7.88 8.58
C GLU A 56 -10.26 8.28 8.00
N GLN A 57 -10.25 9.24 7.06
CA GLN A 57 -9.03 9.79 6.49
C GLN A 57 -8.40 10.76 7.50
N THR A 58 -7.16 10.53 7.91
CA THR A 58 -6.47 11.35 8.93
C THR A 58 -5.55 12.40 8.31
N THR A 59 -4.99 12.13 7.13
CA THR A 59 -4.03 13.00 6.43
C THR A 59 -4.48 13.31 4.99
N THR A 60 -3.96 14.39 4.40
CA THR A 60 -4.26 14.77 3.01
C THR A 60 -3.74 13.75 1.99
N SER A 61 -2.62 13.10 2.30
CA SER A 61 -1.98 12.07 1.48
C SER A 61 -1.73 10.79 2.24
N VAL A 62 -1.78 9.66 1.53
CA VAL A 62 -1.40 8.34 2.05
C VAL A 62 0.12 8.26 2.18
N LEU A 63 0.60 7.77 3.33
CA LEU A 63 2.00 7.45 3.55
C LEU A 63 2.46 6.28 2.66
N PRO A 64 3.74 6.27 2.24
CA PRO A 64 4.36 5.11 1.62
C PRO A 64 4.07 3.82 2.41
N PRO A 65 3.77 2.68 1.73
CA PRO A 65 3.53 1.39 2.37
C PRO A 65 4.59 0.96 3.39
N ASP A 66 5.87 1.24 3.13
CA ASP A 66 7.00 0.96 4.03
C ASP A 66 7.12 1.92 5.22
N GLU A 67 6.52 3.12 5.15
CA GLU A 67 6.49 4.09 6.25
C GLU A 67 5.26 3.96 7.16
N ARG A 68 4.32 3.09 6.83
CA ARG A 68 3.08 2.89 7.60
C ARG A 68 2.96 1.44 8.07
N PRO A 69 2.05 1.14 9.00
CA PRO A 69 1.80 -0.25 9.35
C PRO A 69 1.42 -1.06 8.11
N GLU A 70 1.87 -2.31 8.03
CA GLU A 70 1.48 -3.16 6.90
C GLU A 70 -0.03 -3.46 6.95
N LEU A 71 -0.67 -3.34 5.79
CA LEU A 71 -2.13 -3.40 5.67
C LEU A 71 -2.52 -4.19 4.42
N LYS A 72 -3.33 -5.24 4.60
CA LYS A 72 -4.03 -5.93 3.50
C LYS A 72 -4.85 -4.92 2.67
N HIS A 73 -5.09 -5.25 1.40
CA HIS A 73 -5.79 -4.39 0.43
C HIS A 73 -7.20 -3.91 0.83
N ASN A 74 -7.79 -4.45 1.90
CA ASN A 74 -9.12 -4.10 2.40
C ASN A 74 -9.10 -3.21 3.66
N ARG A 75 -7.95 -2.63 4.00
CA ARG A 75 -7.77 -1.78 5.19
C ARG A 75 -7.67 -0.31 4.81
N ASN A 76 -7.88 0.56 5.79
CA ASN A 76 -7.76 2.00 5.62
C ASN A 76 -6.28 2.43 5.57
N LEU A 77 -5.84 2.96 4.42
CA LEU A 77 -4.48 3.43 4.17
C LEU A 77 -4.08 4.66 5.01
N PHE A 78 -5.04 5.36 5.60
CA PHE A 78 -4.80 6.52 6.47
C PHE A 78 -4.57 6.15 7.94
N LYS A 79 -4.44 4.86 8.26
CA LYS A 79 -4.02 4.43 9.59
C LYS A 79 -2.53 4.71 9.78
N LEU A 80 -2.22 5.73 10.57
CA LEU A 80 -0.84 6.17 10.86
C LEU A 80 -0.13 5.27 11.87
N ASP A 81 -0.89 4.80 12.87
CA ASP A 81 -0.36 4.24 14.10
C ASP A 81 -0.78 2.77 14.29
N ARG A 82 0.17 1.96 14.75
CA ARG A 82 -0.04 0.58 15.19
C ARG A 82 0.87 0.28 16.39
N PRO A 83 0.42 0.60 17.61
CA PRO A 83 1.15 0.24 18.82
C PRO A 83 1.10 -1.28 19.06
N GLY A 84 2.09 -1.80 19.79
CA GLY A 84 2.06 -3.16 20.33
C GLY A 84 2.58 -4.26 19.39
N GLY A 85 3.10 -3.90 18.21
CA GLY A 85 3.90 -4.83 17.41
C GLY A 85 5.21 -5.16 18.14
N ASN A 86 5.46 -6.44 18.38
CA ASN A 86 6.62 -6.95 19.12
C ASN A 86 7.49 -7.89 18.28
N GLY A 87 7.25 -7.93 16.96
CA GLY A 87 7.98 -8.80 16.04
C GLY A 87 7.64 -10.29 16.14
N MET A 88 6.56 -10.66 16.86
CA MET A 88 6.15 -12.06 17.03
C MET A 88 5.05 -12.50 16.05
N SER A 89 4.62 -11.61 15.15
CA SER A 89 3.64 -11.90 14.12
C SER A 89 4.04 -11.27 12.79
N GLU A 90 3.54 -11.87 11.71
CA GLU A 90 3.73 -11.39 10.35
C GLU A 90 2.36 -11.17 9.71
N LEU A 91 2.27 -10.15 8.85
CA LEU A 91 1.05 -9.81 8.15
C LEU A 91 1.20 -10.02 6.64
N SER A 92 0.25 -10.75 6.05
CA SER A 92 0.30 -11.20 4.64
C SER A 92 1.32 -12.33 4.43
N ALA A 93 0.98 -13.33 3.61
CA ALA A 93 1.86 -14.45 3.32
C ALA A 93 2.69 -14.18 2.04
N GLY A 94 3.07 -12.92 1.82
CA GLY A 94 3.66 -12.42 0.58
C GLY A 94 2.65 -12.19 -0.56
N ASP A 95 1.40 -12.63 -0.39
CA ASP A 95 0.34 -12.52 -1.38
C ASP A 95 -0.03 -11.06 -1.71
N SER A 96 0.01 -10.17 -0.71
CA SER A 96 -0.25 -8.73 -0.89
C SER A 96 0.71 -8.04 -1.88
N PHE A 97 1.91 -8.58 -2.06
CA PHE A 97 2.85 -8.13 -3.08
C PHE A 97 2.80 -8.99 -4.34
N LEU A 98 2.89 -10.32 -4.17
CA LEU A 98 3.07 -11.26 -5.28
C LEU A 98 1.88 -11.24 -6.23
N LEU A 99 0.66 -11.17 -5.72
CA LEU A 99 -0.54 -11.16 -6.55
C LEU A 99 -0.56 -9.95 -7.50
N PRO A 100 -0.53 -8.69 -7.03
CA PRO A 100 -0.53 -7.55 -7.93
C PRO A 100 0.72 -7.48 -8.80
N TYR A 101 1.90 -7.86 -8.29
CA TYR A 101 3.11 -7.90 -9.11
C TYR A 101 2.93 -8.83 -10.32
N TRP A 102 2.50 -10.08 -10.11
CA TRP A 102 2.30 -11.02 -11.22
C TRP A 102 1.14 -10.64 -12.13
N MET A 103 0.08 -10.03 -11.60
CA MET A 103 -1.00 -9.49 -12.41
C MET A 103 -0.51 -8.40 -13.36
N GLY A 104 0.25 -7.42 -12.85
CA GLY A 104 0.81 -6.36 -13.69
C GLY A 104 1.75 -6.90 -14.77
N ARG A 105 2.54 -7.94 -14.44
CA ARG A 105 3.41 -8.66 -15.39
C ARG A 105 2.60 -9.41 -16.45
N TYR A 106 1.52 -10.08 -16.06
CA TYR A 106 0.63 -10.81 -16.95
C TYR A 106 -0.08 -9.88 -17.94
N LEU A 107 -0.54 -8.72 -17.45
CA LEU A 107 -1.17 -7.68 -18.28
C LEU A 107 -0.18 -6.93 -19.18
N GLY A 108 1.14 -7.09 -18.97
CA GLY A 108 2.17 -6.38 -19.72
C GLY A 108 2.29 -4.89 -19.39
N VAL A 109 1.67 -4.45 -18.29
CA VAL A 109 1.67 -3.03 -17.87
C VAL A 109 2.86 -2.66 -16.99
N ILE A 110 3.58 -3.66 -16.47
CA ILE A 110 4.89 -3.51 -15.82
C ILE A 110 5.87 -4.56 -16.35
N SER A 111 7.17 -4.25 -16.31
CA SER A 111 8.24 -5.14 -16.77
C SER A 111 8.90 -5.90 -15.61
N ALA A 112 9.79 -6.84 -15.96
CA ALA A 112 10.75 -7.35 -14.99
C ALA A 112 11.67 -6.21 -14.50
N PRO A 113 12.23 -6.34 -13.28
CA PRO A 113 13.30 -5.46 -12.84
C PRO A 113 14.46 -5.49 -13.83
N VAL A 114 15.02 -4.33 -14.14
CA VAL A 114 16.26 -4.21 -14.92
C VAL A 114 17.43 -4.24 -13.93
N LYS A 115 18.49 -4.99 -14.26
CA LYS A 115 19.72 -5.06 -13.46
C LYS A 115 20.56 -3.80 -13.60
#